data_AF-X1EPS1-F1
#
_entry.id   AF-X1EPS1-F1
#
_cell.length_a   1.000
_cell.length_b   1.000
_cell.length_c   1.000
_cell.angle_alpha   90.00
_cell.angle_beta   90.00
_cell.angle_gamma   90.00
#
_symmetry.space_group_name_H-M   'P 1'
#
loop_
_entity.id
_entity.type
_entity.pdbx_description
1 polymer ?
#
loop_
_entity_poly.entity_id
_entity_poly.type
_entity_poly.pdbx_seq_one_letter_code
_entity_poly.pdbx_strand_id
1 'polypeptide(L)' 'MDLSDEYENISYNNFWNNESGDYNNLPDQTGLNGNISIDPLFVSSGDDEYHLRSTSPCIDGGDPGFVGLV' A
#
# COMPACT_ATOMS: atom_id res chain seq x y z
N MET A 1 5.87 3.51 30.54
CA MET A 1 5.77 3.07 29.14
C MET A 1 6.75 3.94 28.39
N ASP A 2 7.77 3.31 27.81
CA ASP A 2 8.77 4.02 27.02
C ASP A 2 8.08 4.60 25.78
N LEU A 3 8.35 5.86 25.48
CA LEU A 3 7.82 6.58 24.32
C LEU A 3 8.70 6.37 23.08
N SER A 4 9.69 5.45 23.16
CA SER A 4 10.61 5.10 22.08
C SER A 4 10.01 4.22 21.00
N ASP A 5 8.85 3.62 21.22
CA ASP A 5 8.11 2.93 20.17
C ASP A 5 7.37 3.99 19.34
N GLU A 6 8.17 4.79 18.64
CA GLU A 6 7.82 5.51 17.43
C GLU A 6 6.86 4.61 16.64
N TYR A 7 5.65 5.08 16.34
CA TYR A 7 4.67 4.34 15.55
C TYR A 7 5.40 3.54 14.48
N GLU A 8 5.26 2.21 14.50
CA GLU A 8 5.74 1.31 13.43
C GLU A 8 5.59 2.05 12.10
N ASN A 9 6.70 2.34 11.42
CA ASN A 9 6.72 3.22 10.26
C ASN A 9 6.09 2.48 9.06
N ILE A 10 4.76 2.40 9.06
CA ILE A 10 3.97 1.85 7.95
C ILE A 10 4.21 2.76 6.76
N SER A 11 4.86 2.22 5.74
CA SER A 11 5.32 2.98 4.59
C SER A 11 5.35 2.12 3.35
N TYR A 12 5.09 2.73 2.19
CA TYR A 12 5.15 2.07 0.87
C TYR A 12 4.29 0.81 0.73
N ASN A 13 3.17 0.74 1.46
CA ASN A 13 2.19 -0.34 1.32
C ASN A 13 1.02 0.08 0.43
N ASN A 14 0.38 -0.90 -0.21
CA ASN A 14 -0.97 -0.74 -0.75
C ASN A 14 -1.94 -1.57 0.08
N PHE A 15 -2.71 -0.93 0.95
CA PHE A 15 -3.84 -1.56 1.64
C PHE A 15 -5.11 -1.05 0.99
N TRP A 16 -5.81 -1.94 0.29
CA TRP A 16 -6.95 -1.58 -0.52
C TRP A 16 -8.12 -2.54 -0.31
N ASN A 17 -9.27 -1.97 0.04
CA ASN A 17 -10.57 -2.62 0.06
C ASN A 17 -10.61 -3.90 0.92
N ASN A 18 -9.89 -3.90 2.05
CA ASN A 18 -9.99 -4.98 3.03
C ASN A 18 -11.34 -4.90 3.76
N GLU A 19 -12.03 -6.04 3.92
CA GLU A 19 -13.37 -6.08 4.52
C GLU A 19 -13.42 -5.53 5.95
N SER A 20 -12.39 -5.81 6.75
CA SER A 20 -12.25 -5.28 8.11
C SER A 20 -11.66 -3.86 8.16
N GLY A 21 -11.45 -3.22 7.02
CA GLY A 21 -10.73 -1.95 6.88
C GLY A 21 -9.21 -2.12 6.77
N ASP A 22 -8.57 -1.12 6.17
CA ASP A 22 -7.15 -1.14 5.81
C ASP A 22 -6.21 -0.87 7.01
N TYR A 23 -6.66 -0.10 8.00
CA TYR A 23 -5.88 0.25 9.19
C TYR A 23 -6.71 0.02 10.46
N ASN A 24 -6.63 -1.18 11.04
CA ASN A 24 -7.34 -1.52 12.27
C ASN A 24 -6.56 -1.05 13.52
N ASN A 25 -7.23 -0.36 14.43
CA ASN A 25 -6.63 0.25 15.64
C ASN A 25 -5.53 1.28 15.37
N LEU A 26 -5.47 1.80 14.14
CA LEU A 26 -4.54 2.85 13.72
C LEU A 26 -5.30 3.93 12.94
N PRO A 27 -4.80 5.18 12.92
CA PRO A 27 -5.28 6.17 11.98
C PRO A 27 -5.06 5.71 10.53
N ASP A 28 -5.86 6.23 9.60
CA ASP A 28 -5.63 6.00 8.16
C ASP A 28 -4.24 6.53 7.77
N GLN A 29 -3.41 5.66 7.17
CA GLN A 29 -2.08 6.03 6.69
C GLN A 29 -2.05 6.34 5.20
N THR A 30 -3.19 6.28 4.49
CA THR A 30 -3.27 6.55 3.06
C THR A 30 -2.75 7.95 2.73
N GLY A 31 -1.82 8.05 1.78
CA GLY A 31 -1.18 9.30 1.38
C GLY A 31 -0.04 9.76 2.31
N LEU A 32 0.23 9.03 3.40
CA LEU A 32 1.36 9.25 4.30
C LEU A 32 2.46 8.23 4.01
N ASN A 33 3.73 8.65 4.10
CA ASN A 33 4.90 7.76 4.00
C ASN A 33 4.87 6.79 2.79
N GLY A 34 4.33 7.24 1.65
CA GLY A 34 4.22 6.42 0.44
C GLY A 34 3.14 5.34 0.46
N ASN A 35 2.30 5.25 1.50
CA ASN A 35 1.17 4.32 1.49
C ASN A 35 0.06 4.79 0.56
N ILE A 36 -0.53 3.84 -0.15
CA ILE A 36 -1.64 4.05 -1.06
C ILE A 36 -2.80 3.11 -0.69
N SER A 37 -4.02 3.47 -1.11
CA SER A 37 -5.20 2.61 -1.06
C SER A 37 -5.89 2.71 -2.41
N ILE A 38 -5.43 1.88 -3.35
CA ILE A 38 -5.89 1.88 -4.74
C ILE A 38 -5.91 0.46 -5.28
N ASP A 39 -6.80 0.19 -6.24
CA ASP A 39 -6.90 -1.12 -6.89
C ASP A 39 -5.51 -1.54 -7.41
N PRO A 40 -4.95 -2.68 -6.94
CA PRO A 40 -3.69 -3.20 -7.44
C PRO A 40 -3.71 -3.54 -8.94
N LEU A 41 -4.89 -3.63 -9.54
CA LEU A 41 -5.08 -4.02 -10.94
C LEU A 41 -4.44 -5.37 -11.24
N PHE A 42 -4.81 -6.40 -10.48
CA PHE A 42 -4.44 -7.78 -10.80
C PHE A 42 -4.99 -8.20 -12.17
N VAL A 43 -4.32 -9.14 -12.84
CA VAL A 43 -4.77 -9.66 -14.14
C VAL A 43 -6.16 -10.30 -13.99
N SER A 44 -6.30 -11.26 -13.08
CA SER A 44 -7.59 -11.85 -12.68
C SER A 44 -7.51 -12.42 -11.26
N SER A 45 -7.94 -11.67 -10.24
CA SER A 45 -7.97 -12.17 -8.86
C SER A 45 -9.01 -13.28 -8.63
N GLY A 46 -10.07 -13.36 -9.46
CA GLY A 46 -11.09 -14.40 -9.37
C GLY A 46 -10.62 -15.77 -9.89
N ASP A 47 -9.56 -15.79 -10.70
CA ASP A 47 -8.93 -17.00 -11.24
C ASP A 47 -7.55 -17.27 -10.61
N ASP A 48 -7.27 -16.67 -9.45
CA ASP A 48 -6.00 -16.74 -8.72
C ASP A 48 -4.76 -16.19 -9.47
N GLU A 49 -4.96 -15.30 -10.45
CA GLU A 49 -3.89 -14.63 -11.19
C GLU A 49 -3.57 -13.24 -10.61
N TYR A 50 -2.77 -13.25 -9.53
CA TYR A 50 -2.37 -12.05 -8.78
C TYR A 50 -1.14 -11.33 -9.36
N HIS A 51 -0.80 -11.55 -10.62
CA HIS A 51 0.17 -10.71 -11.30
C HIS A 51 -0.42 -9.31 -11.49
N LEU A 52 0.40 -8.27 -11.32
CA LEU A 52 0.00 -6.90 -11.61
C LEU A 52 -0.10 -6.69 -13.12
N ARG A 53 -1.12 -5.96 -13.57
CA ARG A 53 -1.12 -5.40 -14.93
C ARG A 53 0.01 -4.38 -15.05
N SER A 54 0.53 -4.20 -16.26
CA SER A 54 1.60 -3.21 -16.52
C SER A 54 1.19 -1.76 -16.21
N THR A 55 -0.11 -1.48 -16.15
CA THR A 55 -0.67 -0.17 -15.77
C THR A 55 -0.99 -0.06 -14.28
N SER A 56 -0.62 -1.06 -13.47
CA SER A 56 -0.88 -1.05 -12.04
C SER A 56 -0.15 0.12 -11.37
N PRO A 57 -0.84 0.89 -10.50
CA PRO A 57 -0.20 1.94 -9.70
C PRO A 57 0.76 1.38 -8.64
N CYS A 58 0.75 0.07 -8.40
CA CYS A 58 1.65 -0.60 -7.47
C CYS A 58 3.01 -0.93 -8.08
N ILE A 59 3.17 -0.81 -9.41
CA ILE A 59 4.48 -0.98 -10.05
C ILE A 59 5.44 0.05 -9.48
N ASP A 60 6.59 -0.43 -9.00
CA ASP A 60 7.65 0.34 -8.35
C ASP A 60 7.24 1.12 -7.07
N GLY A 61 5.98 1.01 -6.63
CA GLY A 61 5.45 1.75 -5.47
C GLY A 61 6.02 1.33 -4.11
N GLY A 62 6.71 0.19 -4.06
CA GLY A 62 7.43 -0.30 -2.88
C GLY A 62 8.84 0.26 -2.71
N ASP A 63 9.34 1.06 -3.66
CA ASP A 63 10.69 1.62 -3.61
C ASP A 63 10.68 3.03 -2.99
N PRO A 64 11.31 3.25 -1.82
CA PRO A 64 11.42 4.56 -1.19
C PRO A 64 12.17 5.61 -2.02
N GLY A 65 13.00 5.17 -2.96
CA GLY A 65 13.76 6.01 -3.87
C GLY A 65 13.06 6.30 -5.20
N PHE A 66 11.90 5.68 -5.45
CA PHE A 66 11.17 5.87 -6.69
C PHE A 66 10.45 7.23 -6.71
N VAL A 67 11.10 8.21 -7.33
CA VAL A 67 10.48 9.46 -7.74
C VAL A 67 9.98 9.24 -9.15
N GLY A 68 8.68 9.02 -9.32
CA GLY A 68 8.08 8.86 -10.65
C GLY A 68 8.54 10.02 -11.55
N LEU A 69 9.21 9.68 -12.65
CA LEU A 69 9.77 10.66 -13.58
C LEU A 69 8.65 11.61 -14.03
N VAL A 70 8.70 12.84 -13.51
CA VAL A 70 7.89 13.98 -13.95
C VAL A 70 8.45 14.60 -15.23
#